data_AF-A0A497JDX9-F1
#
_entry.id   AF-A0A497JDX9-F1
#
_cell.length_a   1.000
_cell.length_b   1.000
_cell.length_c   1.000
_cell.angle_alpha   90.00
_cell.angle_beta   90.00
_cell.angle_gamma   90.00
#
_symmetry.space_group_name_H-M   'P 1'
#
loop_
_entity.id
_entity.type
_entity.pdbx_description
1 polymer ?
#
loop_
_entity_poly.entity_id
_entity_poly.type
_entity_poly.pdbx_seq_one_letter_code
_entity_poly.pdbx_strand_id
1 'polypeptide(L)'
;FWAPWCFPCKMIAPVLEELAREYKGKLVVGKINVDENPIIPARFQIFSIPTLILFKNGRPVERIVGALPKEYLEEKIRVYL
;
A
#
# COMPACT_ATOMS: atom_id res chain seq x y z
N PHE A 1 2.20 -2.74 3.32
CA PHE A 1 2.61 -3.48 4.53
C PHE A 1 1.38 -4.08 5.19
N TRP A 2 1.40 -5.38 5.47
CA TRP A 2 0.26 -6.13 5.99
C TRP A 2 0.70 -7.30 6.87
N ALA A 3 -0.26 -8.00 7.48
CA ALA A 3 -0.05 -9.26 8.20
C ALA A 3 -1.33 -10.13 8.16
N PRO A 4 -1.25 -11.46 8.33
CA PRO A 4 -2.41 -12.37 8.28
C PRO A 4 -3.43 -12.12 9.40
N TRP A 5 -3.00 -11.58 10.54
CA TRP A 5 -3.85 -11.22 11.67
C TRP A 5 -4.45 -9.80 11.56
N CYS A 6 -4.06 -9.03 10.55
CA CYS A 6 -4.55 -7.66 10.35
C CYS A 6 -5.88 -7.67 9.58
N PHE A 7 -7.01 -7.60 10.31
CA PHE A 7 -8.34 -7.52 9.70
C PHE A 7 -8.50 -6.31 8.75
N PRO A 8 -8.09 -5.08 9.11
CA PRO A 8 -8.18 -3.94 8.18
C PRO A 8 -7.35 -4.13 6.91
N CYS A 9 -6.24 -4.87 6.96
CA CYS A 9 -5.44 -5.20 5.78
C CYS A 9 -6.21 -6.10 4.80
N LYS A 10 -6.99 -7.05 5.33
CA LYS A 10 -7.84 -7.94 4.50
C LYS A 10 -8.95 -7.16 3.82
N MET A 11 -9.54 -6.16 4.50
CA MET A 11 -10.59 -5.33 3.92
C MET A 11 -10.11 -4.52 2.71
N ILE A 12 -8.89 -3.97 2.74
CA ILE A 12 -8.38 -3.14 1.63
C ILE A 12 -7.71 -3.93 0.51
N ALA A 13 -7.36 -5.20 0.74
CA ALA A 13 -6.72 -6.03 -0.26
C ALA A 13 -7.49 -6.06 -1.61
N PRO A 14 -8.81 -6.30 -1.65
CA PRO A 14 -9.56 -6.28 -2.92
C PRO A 14 -9.55 -4.90 -3.60
N VAL A 15 -9.60 -3.82 -2.83
CA VAL A 15 -9.53 -2.44 -3.35
C VAL A 15 -8.20 -2.19 -4.05
N LEU A 16 -7.09 -2.62 -3.44
CA LEU A 16 -5.76 -2.49 -4.03
C LEU A 16 -5.59 -3.36 -5.28
N GLU A 17 -6.18 -4.56 -5.30
CA GLU A 17 -6.20 -5.44 -6.47
C GLU A 17 -7.03 -4.88 -7.63
N GLU A 18 -8.13 -4.18 -7.32
CA GLU A 18 -8.91 -3.44 -8.30
C GLU A 18 -8.11 -2.28 -8.89
N LEU A 19 -7.51 -1.42 -8.06
CA LEU A 19 -6.67 -0.31 -8.53
C LEU A 19 -5.48 -0.81 -9.36
N ALA A 20 -4.85 -1.92 -8.97
CA ALA A 20 -3.76 -2.54 -9.75
C ALA A 20 -4.22 -3.01 -11.14
N ARG A 21 -5.47 -3.49 -11.27
CA ARG A 21 -6.06 -3.90 -12.54
C ARG A 21 -6.45 -2.71 -13.41
N GLU A 22 -7.09 -1.69 -12.83
CA GLU A 22 -7.52 -0.48 -13.55
C GLU A 22 -6.33 0.30 -14.10
N TYR A 23 -5.26 0.41 -13.31
CA TYR A 23 -4.05 1.14 -13.66
C TYR A 23 -2.94 0.22 -14.19
N LYS A 24 -3.30 -0.89 -14.84
CA LYS A 24 -2.34 -1.85 -15.41
C LYS A 24 -1.31 -1.15 -16.28
N GLY A 25 -0.03 -1.40 -16.01
CA GLY A 25 1.11 -0.79 -16.71
C GLY A 25 1.52 0.59 -16.18
N LYS A 26 0.74 1.19 -15.27
CA LYS A 26 1.08 2.46 -14.60
C LYS A 26 1.26 2.30 -13.09
N LEU A 27 0.52 1.39 -12.47
CA LEU A 27 0.60 1.09 -11.04
C LEU A 27 0.95 -0.39 -10.83
N VAL A 28 1.89 -0.64 -9.93
CA VAL A 28 2.22 -1.99 -9.43
C VAL A 28 1.98 -2.00 -7.93
N VAL A 29 1.17 -2.95 -7.45
CA VAL A 29 0.89 -3.14 -6.03
C VAL A 29 1.72 -4.29 -5.50
N GLY A 30 2.66 -3.98 -4.60
CA GLY A 30 3.44 -4.97 -3.85
C GLY A 30 2.91 -5.15 -2.43
N LYS A 31 2.88 -6.39 -1.95
CA LYS A 31 2.50 -6.73 -0.57
C LYS A 31 3.74 -7.20 0.19
N ILE A 32 4.03 -6.57 1.33
CA ILE A 32 5.11 -6.96 2.24
C ILE A 32 4.47 -7.40 3.56
N ASN A 33 4.61 -8.67 3.89
CA ASN A 33 4.19 -9.23 5.18
C ASN A 33 5.22 -8.80 6.23
N VAL A 34 4.78 -8.10 7.28
CA VAL A 34 5.67 -7.60 8.34
C VAL A 34 6.21 -8.72 9.23
N ASP A 35 5.49 -9.85 9.36
CA ASP A 35 5.92 -10.99 10.17
C ASP A 35 7.10 -11.74 9.51
N GLU A 36 7.07 -11.83 8.17
CA GLU A 36 8.10 -12.52 7.37
C GLU A 36 9.30 -11.63 7.01
N ASN A 37 9.17 -10.31 7.19
CA ASN A 37 10.17 -9.33 6.78
C ASN A 37 10.51 -8.39 7.94
N PRO A 38 11.52 -8.68 8.77
CA PRO A 38 11.85 -7.83 9.92
C PRO A 38 12.56 -6.52 9.54
N ILE A 39 13.29 -6.50 8.42
CA ILE A 39 14.17 -5.37 8.05
C ILE A 39 13.42 -4.27 7.30
N ILE A 40 12.60 -4.64 6.31
CA ILE A 40 11.98 -3.67 5.40
C ILE A 40 10.96 -2.74 6.10
N PRO A 41 10.03 -3.24 6.94
CA PRO A 41 9.13 -2.39 7.71
C PRO A 41 9.88 -1.42 8.62
N ALA A 42 10.94 -1.88 9.30
CA ALA A 42 11.77 -1.03 10.14
C ALA A 42 12.46 0.08 9.34
N ARG A 43 13.05 -0.25 8.17
CA ARG A 43 13.67 0.71 7.26
C ARG A 43 12.71 1.81 6.81
N PHE A 44 11.44 1.47 6.60
CA PHE A 44 10.39 2.41 6.21
C PHE A 44 9.58 2.97 7.41
N GLN A 45 10.03 2.73 8.65
CA GLN A 45 9.40 3.20 9.89
C GLN A 45 7.91 2.85 9.97
N ILE A 46 7.57 1.60 9.64
CA ILE A 46 6.21 1.09 9.68
C ILE A 46 5.87 0.67 11.11
N PHE A 47 5.11 1.49 11.82
CA PHE A 47 4.66 1.22 13.19
C PHE A 47 3.21 0.70 13.26
N SER A 48 2.45 0.85 12.17
CA SER A 48 1.06 0.38 12.09
C SER A 48 0.78 -0.21 10.71
N ILE A 49 -0.18 -1.14 10.67
CA ILE A 49 -0.65 -1.77 9.43
C ILE A 49 -2.19 -1.69 9.35
N PRO A 50 -2.76 -1.57 8.15
CA PRO A 50 -2.07 -1.45 6.87
C PRO A 50 -1.40 -0.08 6.69
N THR A 51 -0.18 -0.09 6.13
CA THR A 51 0.47 1.13 5.63
C THR A 51 0.85 0.91 4.17
N LEU A 52 0.59 1.92 3.35
CA LEU A 52 0.91 1.97 1.93
C LEU A 52 1.96 3.05 1.71
N ILE A 53 2.95 2.76 0.87
CA ILE A 53 3.93 3.74 0.41
C ILE A 53 3.91 3.69 -1.12
N LEU A 54 3.65 4.83 -1.74
CA LEU A 54 3.73 4.98 -3.18
C LEU A 54 5.15 5.36 -3.58
N PHE A 55 5.69 4.65 -4.57
CA PHE A 55 7.01 4.94 -5.12
C PHE A 55 6.89 5.44 -6.57
N LYS A 56 7.60 6.52 -6.89
CA LYS A 56 7.78 7.02 -8.26
C LYS A 56 9.27 7.23 -8.50
N ASN A 57 9.80 6.69 -9.60
CA ASN A 57 11.23 6.77 -9.95
C ASN A 57 12.15 6.31 -8.81
N GLY A 58 11.78 5.25 -8.10
CA GLY A 58 12.56 4.68 -6.99
C GLY A 58 12.50 5.48 -5.68
N ARG A 59 11.71 6.55 -5.59
CA ARG A 59 11.58 7.38 -4.39
C ARG A 59 10.17 7.30 -3.80
N PRO A 60 10.03 7.28 -2.46
CA PRO A 60 8.73 7.38 -1.81
C PRO A 60 8.15 8.79 -2.03
N VAL A 61 6.93 8.87 -2.54
CA VAL A 61 6.25 10.14 -2.85
C VAL A 61 4.98 10.35 -2.04
N GLU A 62 4.39 9.28 -1.51
CA GLU A 62 3.19 9.35 -0.68
C GLU A 62 3.20 8.22 0.36
N ARG A 63 2.65 8.49 1.54
CA ARG A 63 2.45 7.52 2.62
C ARG A 63 1.03 7.60 3.14
N ILE A 64 0.34 6.47 3.11
CA ILE A 64 -1.05 6.35 3.57
C ILE A 64 -1.09 5.31 4.68
N VAL A 65 -1.63 5.69 5.83
CA VAL A 65 -1.77 4.82 6.99
C VAL A 65 -3.24 4.51 7.23
N GLY A 66 -3.55 3.23 7.42
CA GLY A 66 -4.90 2.75 7.69
C GLY A 66 -5.64 2.24 6.46
N ALA A 67 -6.84 1.73 6.71
CA ALA A 67 -7.74 1.21 5.70
C ALA A 67 -8.70 2.30 5.24
N LEU A 68 -8.44 2.90 4.06
CA LEU A 68 -9.22 4.01 3.51
C LEU A 68 -10.02 3.59 2.26
N PRO A 69 -11.12 4.29 1.93
CA PRO A 69 -11.93 4.00 0.74
C PRO A 69 -11.14 4.13 -0.57
N LYS A 70 -11.61 3.43 -1.62
CA LYS A 70 -10.97 3.40 -2.94
C LYS A 70 -10.76 4.81 -3.49
N GLU A 71 -11.78 5.65 -3.38
CA GLU A 71 -11.81 7.01 -3.94
C GLU A 71 -10.68 7.86 -3.36
N TYR A 72 -10.43 7.74 -2.06
CA TYR A 72 -9.34 8.45 -1.38
C TYR A 72 -7.98 7.93 -1.85
N LEU A 73 -7.80 6.61 -1.94
CA LEU A 73 -6.56 6.02 -2.42
C LEU A 73 -6.26 6.44 -3.86
N GLU A 74 -7.29 6.42 -4.71
CA GLU A 74 -7.21 6.80 -6.11
C GLU A 74 -6.86 8.28 -6.28
N GLU A 75 -7.48 9.19 -5.52
CA GLU A 75 -7.16 10.61 -5.51
C GLU A 75 -5.66 10.83 -5.23
N LYS A 76 -5.11 10.15 -4.21
CA LYS A 76 -3.69 10.24 -3.86
C LYS A 76 -2.76 9.65 -4.91
N ILE A 77 -3.16 8.55 -5.55
CA ILE A 77 -2.34 7.89 -6.56
C ILE A 77 -2.33 8.69 -7.87
N ARG A 78 -3.47 9.24 -8.31
CA ARG A 78 -3.62 9.90 -9.62
C ARG A 78 -2.72 11.11 -9.82
N VAL A 79 -2.31 11.80 -8.75
CA VAL A 79 -1.34 12.91 -8.82
C VAL A 79 0.03 12.46 -9.33
N TYR A 80 0.34 11.16 -9.22
CA TYR A 80 1.65 10.59 -9.54
C TYR A 80 1.67 9.63 -10.74
N LEU A 81 0.51 9.29 -11.31
CA LEU A 81 0.44 8.49 -12.54
C LEU A 81 0.82 9.32 -13.79
#